data_AF-A0AAY4B8Z5-F1
#
_entry.id   AF-A0AAY4B8Z5-F1
#
_cell.length_a   1.000
_cell.length_b   1.000
_cell.length_c   1.000
_cell.angle_alpha   90.00
_cell.angle_beta   90.00
_cell.angle_gamma   90.00
#
_symmetry.space_group_name_H-M   'P 1'
#
loop_
_entity.id
_entity.type
_entity.pdbx_description
1 polymer ?
#
loop_
_entity_poly.entity_id
_entity_poly.type
_entity_poly.pdbx_seq_one_letter_code
_entity_poly.pdbx_strand_id
1 'polypeptide(L)'
;MAESADMEMLLTAFKKFAIHGDTKATGKEMNGKNWAKLCKDCKVIDGKNVTSTDVDIVFTKVKGKTSRVITYEEFEKALEELAPKRFKGQSKEEAWCRFQDF
;
A
#
# COMPACT_ATOMS: atom_id res chain seq x y z
N MET A 1 -15.73 -9.06 -9.83
CA MET A 1 -15.33 -7.77 -10.44
C MET A 1 -14.48 -6.90 -9.50
N ALA A 2 -14.31 -7.22 -8.21
CA ALA A 2 -13.60 -6.40 -7.21
C ALA A 2 -12.11 -6.74 -7.03
N GLU A 3 -11.40 -7.09 -8.11
CA GLU A 3 -9.96 -7.40 -8.03
C GLU A 3 -9.13 -6.50 -8.97
N SER A 4 -9.76 -5.92 -9.99
CA SER A 4 -9.13 -4.99 -10.94
C SER A 4 -9.22 -3.52 -10.50
N ALA A 5 -10.31 -3.13 -9.81
CA ALA A 5 -10.52 -1.74 -9.40
C ALA A 5 -9.52 -1.29 -8.31
N ASP A 6 -9.19 -2.18 -7.39
CA ASP A 6 -8.28 -1.90 -6.27
C ASP A 6 -6.85 -1.64 -6.78
N MET A 7 -6.40 -2.40 -7.79
CA MET A 7 -5.08 -2.25 -8.40
C MET A 7 -4.94 -0.94 -9.18
N GLU A 8 -5.95 -0.53 -9.95
CA GLU A 8 -5.92 0.74 -10.70
C GLU A 8 -5.96 1.97 -9.77
N MET A 9 -6.72 1.89 -8.68
CA MET A 9 -6.75 2.94 -7.66
C MET A 9 -5.41 3.05 -6.93
N LEU A 10 -4.73 1.93 -6.65
CA LEU A 10 -3.41 1.90 -6.03
C LEU A 10 -2.33 2.52 -6.92
N LEU A 11 -2.31 2.21 -8.23
CA LEU A 11 -1.38 2.85 -9.17
C LEU A 11 -1.62 4.36 -9.28
N THR A 12 -2.89 4.78 -9.30
CA THR A 12 -3.27 6.20 -9.34
C THR A 12 -2.83 6.91 -8.06
N ALA A 13 -3.06 6.29 -6.90
CA ALA A 13 -2.59 6.80 -5.62
C ALA A 13 -1.05 6.87 -5.61
N PHE A 14 -0.36 5.82 -6.04
CA PHE A 14 1.09 5.78 -6.10
C PHE A 14 1.65 7.00 -6.83
N LYS A 15 1.21 7.26 -8.07
CA LYS A 15 1.68 8.40 -8.86
C LYS A 15 1.37 9.73 -8.17
N LYS A 16 0.17 9.89 -7.61
CA LYS A 16 -0.25 11.10 -6.90
C LYS A 16 0.61 11.37 -5.66
N PHE A 17 0.93 10.33 -4.90
CA PHE A 17 1.76 10.43 -3.69
C PHE A 17 3.25 10.45 -4.00
N ALA A 18 3.71 9.87 -5.10
CA ALA A 18 5.11 9.87 -5.53
C ALA A 18 5.61 11.29 -5.83
N ILE A 19 4.76 12.13 -6.44
CA ILE A 19 5.07 13.56 -6.69
C ILE A 19 4.65 14.48 -5.54
N HIS A 20 4.02 13.94 -4.50
CA HIS A 20 3.43 14.76 -3.44
C HIS A 20 4.53 15.40 -2.58
N GLY A 21 4.57 16.73 -2.58
CA GLY A 21 5.52 17.51 -1.81
C GLY A 21 6.95 17.51 -2.36
N ASP A 22 7.19 16.90 -3.53
CA ASP A 22 8.48 16.90 -4.21
C ASP A 22 8.31 17.35 -5.65
N THR A 23 8.59 18.64 -5.92
CA THR A 23 8.41 19.26 -7.24
C THR A 23 9.42 18.76 -8.27
N LYS A 24 10.40 17.95 -7.88
CA LYS A 24 11.38 17.31 -8.78
C LYS A 24 11.06 15.84 -9.04
N ALA A 25 10.16 15.25 -8.27
CA ALA A 25 9.79 13.86 -8.44
C ALA A 25 9.02 13.65 -9.76
N THR A 26 9.40 12.61 -10.48
CA THR A 26 8.81 12.25 -11.78
C THR A 26 7.59 11.34 -11.66
N GLY A 27 7.21 10.97 -10.44
CA GLY A 27 6.13 10.01 -10.18
C GLY A 27 6.51 8.55 -10.41
N LYS A 28 7.81 8.27 -10.62
CA LYS A 28 8.35 6.90 -10.80
C LYS A 28 8.75 6.24 -9.48
N GLU A 29 9.05 7.04 -8.48
CA GLU A 29 9.61 6.59 -7.20
C GLU A 29 8.89 7.29 -6.04
N MET A 30 8.75 6.59 -4.92
CA MET A 30 8.07 7.07 -3.72
C MET A 30 8.99 6.98 -2.51
N ASN A 31 9.08 8.06 -1.73
CA ASN A 31 9.82 8.05 -0.47
C ASN A 31 9.01 7.41 0.66
N GLY A 32 9.70 7.00 1.74
CA GLY A 32 9.07 6.32 2.88
C GLY A 32 7.98 7.16 3.58
N LYS A 33 8.14 8.49 3.61
CA LYS A 33 7.15 9.40 4.19
C LYS A 33 5.84 9.40 3.39
N ASN A 34 5.94 9.45 2.07
CA ASN A 34 4.79 9.42 1.16
C ASN A 34 4.15 8.03 1.12
N TRP A 35 4.95 6.96 1.21
CA TRP A 35 4.45 5.60 1.39
C TRP A 35 3.62 5.44 2.67
N ALA A 36 4.15 5.84 3.83
CA ALA A 36 3.42 5.79 5.09
C ALA A 36 2.12 6.60 5.03
N LYS A 37 2.15 7.77 4.35
CA LYS A 37 0.96 8.59 4.12
C LYS A 37 -0.07 7.87 3.23
N LEU A 38 0.34 7.31 2.10
CA LEU A 38 -0.52 6.54 1.20
C LEU A 38 -1.16 5.37 1.94
N CYS A 39 -0.39 4.58 2.68
CA CYS A 39 -0.94 3.44 3.42
C CYS A 39 -1.95 3.85 4.50
N LYS A 40 -1.81 5.05 5.07
CA LYS A 40 -2.79 5.62 6.01
C LYS A 40 -4.04 6.15 5.30
N ASP A 41 -3.87 6.95 4.26
CA ASP A 41 -4.96 7.55 3.46
C ASP A 41 -5.79 6.45 2.73
N CYS A 42 -5.14 5.39 2.23
CA CYS A 42 -5.79 4.24 1.58
C CYS A 42 -6.33 3.18 2.57
N LYS A 43 -6.27 3.44 3.89
CA LYS A 43 -6.71 2.50 4.94
C LYS A 43 -6.04 1.10 4.88
N VAL A 44 -4.84 1.03 4.31
CA VAL A 44 -3.98 -0.17 4.34
C VAL A 44 -3.56 -0.44 5.79
N ILE A 45 -3.25 0.63 6.55
CA ILE A 45 -2.99 0.56 7.99
C ILE A 45 -4.33 0.48 8.72
N ASP A 46 -4.62 -0.68 9.31
CA ASP A 46 -5.81 -0.92 10.13
C ASP A 46 -5.59 -0.63 11.62
N GLY A 47 -4.33 -0.55 12.04
CA GLY A 47 -3.96 -0.53 13.45
C GLY A 47 -4.16 -1.88 14.18
N LYS A 48 -4.85 -2.86 13.58
CA LYS A 48 -4.98 -4.23 14.12
C LYS A 48 -4.00 -5.20 13.46
N ASN A 49 -4.15 -5.44 12.16
CA ASN A 49 -3.34 -6.43 11.43
C ASN A 49 -2.14 -5.82 10.70
N VAL A 50 -2.31 -4.62 10.16
CA VAL A 50 -1.25 -3.84 9.52
C VAL A 50 -1.09 -2.56 10.31
N THR A 51 0.08 -2.38 10.91
CA THR A 51 0.45 -1.21 11.71
C THR A 51 1.41 -0.30 10.96
N SER A 52 1.58 0.95 11.40
CA SER A 52 2.59 1.86 10.86
C SER A 52 4.01 1.28 10.91
N THR A 53 4.28 0.42 11.90
CA THR A 53 5.55 -0.31 12.01
C THR A 53 5.68 -1.38 10.93
N ASP A 54 4.62 -2.15 10.65
CA ASP A 54 4.63 -3.16 9.59
C ASP A 54 4.91 -2.55 8.21
N VAL A 55 4.25 -1.45 7.87
CA VAL A 55 4.50 -0.76 6.59
C VAL A 55 5.91 -0.20 6.48
N ASP A 56 6.50 0.27 7.58
CA ASP A 56 7.89 0.75 7.59
C ASP A 56 8.90 -0.42 7.43
N ILE A 57 8.63 -1.55 8.08
CA ILE A 57 9.40 -2.78 7.92
C ILE A 57 9.34 -3.26 6.46
N VAL A 58 8.13 -3.33 5.89
CA VAL A 58 7.95 -3.77 4.50
C VAL A 58 8.65 -2.82 3.54
N PHE A 59 8.49 -1.50 3.72
CA PHE A 59 9.19 -0.49 2.94
C PHE A 59 10.71 -0.71 2.99
N THR A 60 11.26 -0.93 4.18
CA THR A 60 12.69 -1.18 4.38
C THR A 60 13.15 -2.51 3.78
N LYS A 61 12.27 -3.50 3.72
CA LYS A 61 12.52 -4.82 3.14
C LYS A 61 12.54 -4.79 1.62
N VAL A 62 11.60 -4.09 0.99
CA VAL A 62 11.49 -4.04 -0.48
C VAL A 62 12.46 -3.05 -1.10
N LYS A 63 12.76 -1.95 -0.42
CA LYS A 63 13.66 -0.92 -0.94
C LYS A 63 15.08 -1.43 -1.07
N GLY A 64 15.82 -0.92 -2.05
CA GLY A 64 17.27 -1.10 -2.11
C GLY A 64 17.99 -0.74 -0.79
N LYS A 65 19.03 -1.49 -0.42
CA LYS A 65 19.77 -1.35 0.86
C LYS A 65 20.14 0.10 1.21
N THR A 66 20.55 0.88 0.21
CA THR A 66 20.95 2.29 0.35
C THR A 66 19.89 3.27 -0.16
N SER A 67 18.81 2.77 -0.77
CA SER A 67 17.73 3.58 -1.32
C SER A 67 16.87 4.18 -0.21
N ARG A 68 16.45 5.43 -0.42
CA ARG A 68 15.48 6.16 0.42
C ARG A 68 14.08 6.21 -0.18
N VAL A 69 13.94 5.64 -1.37
CA VAL A 69 12.74 5.58 -2.19
C VAL A 69 12.52 4.16 -2.67
N ILE A 70 11.28 3.84 -3.05
CA ILE A 70 10.89 2.62 -3.73
C ILE A 70 10.34 2.96 -5.12
N THR A 71 10.63 2.11 -6.08
CA THR A 71 10.01 2.12 -7.41
C THR A 71 8.61 1.52 -7.36
N TYR A 72 7.86 1.64 -8.46
CA TYR A 72 6.54 1.01 -8.57
C TYR A 72 6.61 -0.52 -8.39
N GLU A 73 7.63 -1.19 -8.92
CA GLU A 73 7.82 -2.64 -8.74
C GLU A 73 8.05 -3.03 -7.27
N GLU A 74 8.86 -2.24 -6.54
CA GLU A 74 9.08 -2.46 -5.10
C GLU A 74 7.80 -2.14 -4.30
N PHE A 75 7.03 -1.14 -4.72
CA PHE A 75 5.73 -0.81 -4.14
C PHE A 75 4.71 -1.95 -4.33
N GLU A 76 4.64 -2.56 -5.50
CA GLU A 76 3.79 -3.74 -5.74
C GLU A 76 4.18 -4.89 -4.82
N LYS A 77 5.48 -5.21 -4.72
CA LYS A 77 5.98 -6.23 -3.78
C LYS A 77 5.64 -5.91 -2.33
N ALA A 78 5.69 -4.63 -1.95
CA ALA A 78 5.32 -4.20 -0.61
C ALA A 78 3.83 -4.46 -0.33
N LEU A 79 2.98 -4.18 -1.31
CA LEU A 79 1.55 -4.47 -1.22
C LEU A 79 1.28 -5.97 -1.18
N GLU A 80 2.00 -6.78 -1.96
CA GLU A 80 1.90 -8.25 -1.91
C GLU A 80 2.28 -8.81 -0.53
N GLU A 81 3.24 -8.20 0.17
CA GLU A 81 3.60 -8.58 1.55
C GLU A 81 2.55 -8.12 2.58
N LEU A 82 1.84 -7.02 2.30
CA LEU A 82 0.82 -6.47 3.20
C LEU A 82 -0.57 -7.04 2.95
N ALA A 83 -0.91 -7.43 1.73
CA ALA A 83 -2.20 -7.99 1.35
C ALA A 83 -2.59 -9.22 2.20
N PRO A 84 -1.75 -10.27 2.36
CA PRO A 84 -2.07 -11.40 3.20
C PRO A 84 -2.10 -11.02 4.68
N LYS A 85 -1.37 -9.99 5.12
CA LYS A 85 -1.46 -9.47 6.49
C LYS A 85 -2.79 -8.73 6.73
N ARG A 86 -3.22 -7.90 5.78
CA ARG A 86 -4.47 -7.14 5.84
C ARG A 86 -5.70 -8.04 5.78
N PHE A 87 -5.63 -9.08 4.97
CA PHE A 87 -6.70 -10.04 4.70
C PHE A 87 -6.34 -11.45 5.22
N LYS A 88 -5.71 -11.56 6.41
CA LYS A 88 -5.48 -12.87 7.03
C LYS A 88 -6.82 -13.57 7.28
N GLY A 89 -7.11 -14.60 6.48
CA GLY A 89 -8.12 -15.61 6.80
C GLY A 89 -9.56 -15.32 6.33
N GLN A 90 -9.79 -14.42 5.37
CA GLN A 90 -11.09 -14.34 4.73
C GLN A 90 -11.05 -15.06 3.38
N SER A 91 -11.78 -16.17 3.29
CA SER A 91 -12.27 -16.65 2.00
C SER A 91 -13.13 -15.53 1.40
N LYS A 92 -12.95 -15.28 0.11
CA LYS A 92 -13.52 -14.15 -0.65
C LYS A 92 -15.03 -13.99 -0.50
N GLU A 93 -15.74 -15.00 0.01
CA GLU A 93 -17.19 -15.05 0.17
C GLU A 93 -17.68 -14.61 1.56
N GLU A 94 -16.87 -14.74 2.62
CA GLU A 94 -17.34 -14.51 4.01
C GLU A 94 -17.28 -13.03 4.42
N ALA A 95 -16.35 -12.27 3.83
CA ALA A 95 -16.22 -10.83 4.03
C ALA A 95 -17.40 -10.04 3.45
N TRP A 96 -17.99 -10.53 2.35
CA TRP A 96 -19.07 -9.86 1.63
C TRP A 96 -20.42 -9.96 2.34
N CYS A 97 -20.67 -11.07 3.04
CA CYS A 97 -21.92 -11.30 3.78
C CYS A 97 -22.12 -10.26 4.90
N ARG A 98 -21.03 -9.75 5.49
CA ARG A 98 -21.10 -8.84 6.65
C ARG A 98 -21.24 -7.36 6.29
N PHE A 99 -21.07 -7.02 5.02
CA PHE A 99 -21.29 -5.67 4.49
C PHE A 99 -22.76 -5.41 4.09
N GLN A 100 -23.61 -6.44 4.09
CA GLN A 100 -25.00 -6.32 3.64
C GLN A 100 -26.01 -6.13 4.80
N ASP A 101 -25.53 -6.11 6.05
CA ASP A 101 -26.35 -5.99 7.27
C ASP A 101 -26.20 -4.63 7.98
N PHE A 102 -25.57 -3.63 7.32
CA PHE A 102 -25.45 -2.26 7.82
C PHE A 102 -25.73 -1.21 6.74
#